data_AF-A0A4U2PVC2-F1
#
_entry.id   AF-A0A4U2PVC2-F1
#
_cell.length_a   1.000
_cell.length_b   1.000
_cell.length_c   1.000
_cell.angle_alpha   90.00
_cell.angle_beta   90.00
_cell.angle_gamma   90.00
#
_symmetry.space_group_name_H-M   'P 1'
#
loop_
_entity.id
_entity.type
_entity.pdbx_description
1 polymer ?
#
loop_
_entity_poly.entity_id
_entity_poly.type
_entity_poly.pdbx_seq_one_letter_code
_entity_poly.pdbx_strand_id
1 'polypeptide(L)'
;MKVGLSGAGLRYESEVLSFNDLFSIGPLWKLETPEGQENRHNWLAERIVDYEFFYYANWEHRIEQMTATLTAISDDKSITIWCGSNAHEQIGLRFALYLLRNRTAPIGVVNVTDSLEREPSDPLYMESKFPLSMNVVYSKEIARFITQNKEKIHALSMEDRHRHEQDWLELSEQASVLRLWENDHIDHVPEDSFDQALLDLIGQLQAEDNRQFVHAGKIIDEALTQLSQLRSDTFLEYRVQQLIAQGRLEFLEMPEMSGMQYRYAVKLKA
;
A
#
# COMPACT_ATOMS: atom_id res chain seq x y z
N MET A 1 5.34 14.06 2.91
CA MET A 1 5.85 14.87 1.77
C MET A 1 5.69 16.39 1.91
N LYS A 2 4.46 16.95 1.90
CA LYS A 2 4.22 18.42 1.91
C LYS A 2 5.02 19.20 2.97
N VAL A 3 5.06 18.69 4.21
CA VAL A 3 5.84 19.29 5.31
C VAL A 3 7.35 19.21 5.06
N GLY A 4 7.84 18.11 4.48
CA GLY A 4 9.26 17.96 4.11
C GLY A 4 9.68 18.94 3.02
N LEU A 5 8.84 19.15 2.00
CA LEU A 5 9.05 20.18 0.97
C LEU A 5 9.09 21.59 1.59
N SER A 6 8.25 21.86 2.59
CA SER A 6 8.31 23.12 3.34
C SER A 6 9.63 23.28 4.08
N GLY A 7 10.14 22.23 4.72
CA GLY A 7 11.45 22.24 5.38
C GLY A 7 12.62 22.46 4.41
N ALA A 8 12.46 22.07 3.14
CA ALA A 8 13.44 22.30 2.08
C ALA A 8 13.23 23.63 1.31
N GLY A 9 12.23 24.44 1.67
CA GLY A 9 11.94 25.71 0.99
C GLY A 9 11.23 25.57 -0.38
N LEU A 10 10.71 24.39 -0.74
CA LEU A 10 10.10 24.11 -2.05
C LEU A 10 8.57 24.02 -2.04
N ARG A 11 7.91 24.33 -0.91
CA ARG A 11 6.45 24.12 -0.73
C ARG A 11 5.57 24.80 -1.78
N TYR A 12 5.95 26.00 -2.22
CA TYR A 12 5.19 26.82 -3.16
C TYR A 12 5.57 26.59 -4.63
N GLU A 13 6.68 25.90 -4.86
CA GLU A 13 7.19 25.55 -6.20
C GLU A 13 6.83 24.12 -6.60
N SER A 14 6.32 23.33 -5.65
CA SER A 14 6.05 21.91 -5.80
C SER A 14 4.60 21.56 -5.48
N GLU A 15 4.02 20.73 -6.33
CA GLU A 15 2.75 20.06 -6.09
C GLU A 15 2.99 18.63 -5.60
N VAL A 16 2.16 18.14 -4.69
CA VAL A 16 2.25 16.78 -4.16
C VAL A 16 1.01 16.02 -4.59
N LEU A 17 1.22 15.03 -5.44
CA LEU A 17 0.20 14.12 -5.95
C LEU A 17 0.36 12.75 -5.29
N SER A 18 -0.76 12.10 -4.99
CA SER A 18 -0.81 10.76 -4.41
C SER A 18 -2.12 10.08 -4.78
N PHE A 19 -2.06 8.79 -5.13
CA PHE A 19 -3.26 7.97 -5.25
C PHE A 19 -3.83 7.67 -3.86
N ASN A 20 -5.15 7.73 -3.71
CA ASN A 20 -5.88 7.26 -2.55
C ASN A 20 -6.38 5.84 -2.82
N ASP A 21 -5.45 4.88 -2.88
CA ASP A 21 -5.75 3.46 -3.14
C ASP A 21 -4.65 2.58 -2.54
N LEU A 22 -4.88 1.26 -2.45
CA LEU A 22 -3.93 0.25 -2.02
C LEU A 22 -3.75 -0.82 -3.11
N PHE A 23 -2.86 -0.55 -4.05
CA PHE A 23 -2.62 -1.38 -5.24
C PHE A 23 -2.12 -2.82 -4.99
N SER A 24 -1.67 -3.16 -3.78
CA SER A 24 -1.32 -4.56 -3.46
C SER A 24 -2.54 -5.48 -3.36
N ILE A 25 -3.74 -4.92 -3.25
CA ILE A 25 -5.01 -5.64 -3.05
C ILE A 25 -6.04 -5.24 -4.13
N GLY A 26 -6.95 -6.14 -4.49
CA GLY A 26 -8.04 -5.93 -5.45
C GLY A 26 -7.59 -5.97 -6.92
N PRO A 27 -8.50 -6.05 -7.90
CA PRO A 27 -8.14 -6.18 -9.30
C PRO A 27 -7.40 -4.95 -9.83
N LEU A 28 -6.45 -5.16 -10.74
CA LEU A 28 -5.66 -4.11 -11.40
C LEU A 28 -5.94 -4.05 -12.91
N TRP A 29 -6.90 -4.85 -13.37
CA TRP A 29 -7.25 -4.95 -14.77
C TRP A 29 -7.75 -3.62 -15.32
N LYS A 30 -7.03 -3.10 -16.32
CA LYS A 30 -7.34 -1.87 -17.07
C LYS A 30 -7.67 -0.66 -16.20
N LEU A 31 -6.91 -0.40 -15.13
CA LEU A 31 -7.16 0.73 -14.23
C LEU A 31 -7.10 2.11 -14.90
N GLU A 32 -6.50 2.23 -16.07
CA GLU A 32 -6.53 3.43 -16.90
C GLU A 32 -7.89 3.69 -17.57
N THR A 33 -8.83 2.73 -17.49
CA THR A 33 -10.16 2.81 -18.12
C THR A 33 -11.27 2.94 -17.07
N PRO A 34 -12.42 3.56 -17.40
CA PRO A 34 -13.57 3.59 -16.50
C PRO A 34 -14.07 2.21 -16.08
N GLU A 35 -14.09 1.24 -17.00
CA GLU A 35 -14.53 -0.14 -16.73
C GLU A 35 -13.63 -0.83 -15.69
N GLY A 36 -12.30 -0.69 -15.81
CA GLY A 36 -11.37 -1.24 -14.84
C GLY A 36 -11.47 -0.57 -13.46
N GLN A 37 -11.69 0.74 -13.44
CA GLN A 37 -11.90 1.50 -12.20
C GLN A 37 -13.18 1.09 -11.48
N GLU A 38 -14.28 0.90 -12.22
CA GLU A 38 -15.55 0.40 -11.69
C GLU A 38 -15.42 -1.03 -11.16
N ASN A 39 -14.76 -1.92 -11.91
CA ASN A 39 -14.49 -3.28 -11.45
C ASN A 39 -13.72 -3.31 -10.12
N ARG A 40 -12.68 -2.48 -10.00
CA ARG A 40 -11.92 -2.34 -8.75
C ARG A 40 -12.75 -1.76 -7.61
N HIS A 41 -13.50 -0.70 -7.88
CA HIS A 41 -14.36 -0.07 -6.90
C HIS A 41 -15.38 -1.07 -6.33
N ASN A 42 -16.08 -1.82 -7.18
CA ASN A 42 -17.05 -2.83 -6.76
C ASN A 42 -16.38 -3.92 -5.91
N TRP A 43 -15.22 -4.43 -6.34
CA TRP A 43 -14.51 -5.47 -5.60
C TRP A 43 -14.14 -5.00 -4.18
N LEU A 44 -13.64 -3.75 -4.06
CA LEU A 44 -13.24 -3.17 -2.78
C LEU A 44 -14.47 -2.84 -1.91
N ALA A 45 -15.53 -2.26 -2.47
CA ALA A 45 -16.75 -1.91 -1.75
C ALA A 45 -17.47 -3.14 -1.15
N GLU A 46 -17.42 -4.27 -1.85
CA GLU A 46 -18.01 -5.53 -1.37
C GLU A 46 -17.22 -6.18 -0.23
N ARG A 47 -15.92 -5.90 -0.11
CA ARG A 47 -15.00 -6.68 0.73
C ARG A 47 -14.39 -5.89 1.88
N ILE A 48 -14.18 -4.60 1.68
CA ILE A 48 -13.44 -3.75 2.61
C ILE A 48 -14.43 -2.88 3.39
N VAL A 49 -14.43 -3.07 4.71
CA VAL A 49 -15.27 -2.28 5.64
C VAL A 49 -14.92 -0.79 5.50
N ASP A 50 -15.96 0.05 5.52
CA ASP A 50 -15.88 1.52 5.41
C ASP A 50 -15.19 2.05 4.14
N TYR A 51 -14.92 1.20 3.14
CA TYR A 51 -14.27 1.62 1.89
C TYR A 51 -14.97 2.80 1.23
N GLU A 52 -16.30 2.75 1.09
CA GLU A 52 -17.10 3.83 0.49
C GLU A 52 -16.89 5.18 1.18
N PHE A 53 -16.82 5.19 2.52
CA PHE A 53 -16.63 6.42 3.29
C PHE A 53 -15.27 7.07 2.94
N PHE A 54 -14.19 6.29 2.96
CA PHE A 54 -12.86 6.79 2.61
C PHE A 54 -12.71 7.10 1.11
N TYR A 55 -13.39 6.35 0.26
CA TYR A 55 -13.38 6.53 -1.18
C TYR A 55 -13.96 7.89 -1.60
N TYR A 56 -15.08 8.32 -0.99
CA TYR A 56 -15.67 9.63 -1.28
C TYR A 56 -15.00 10.79 -0.56
N ALA A 57 -14.41 10.57 0.61
CA ALA A 57 -13.73 11.63 1.36
C ALA A 57 -12.54 12.24 0.61
N ASN A 58 -11.82 11.43 -0.18
CA ASN A 58 -10.58 11.81 -0.89
C ASN A 58 -10.75 11.76 -2.42
N TRP A 59 -11.86 12.31 -2.93
CA TRP A 59 -12.25 12.18 -4.34
C TRP A 59 -11.19 12.67 -5.35
N GLU A 60 -10.44 13.73 -5.02
CA GLU A 60 -9.37 14.33 -5.85
C GLU A 60 -8.18 13.39 -6.07
N HIS A 61 -8.02 12.41 -5.19
CA HIS A 61 -6.92 11.45 -5.18
C HIS A 61 -7.30 10.09 -5.76
N ARG A 62 -8.52 9.93 -6.28
CA ARG A 62 -8.97 8.70 -6.94
C ARG A 62 -8.18 8.44 -8.23
N ILE A 63 -8.15 7.18 -8.65
CA ILE A 63 -7.46 6.74 -9.88
C ILE A 63 -7.89 7.58 -11.08
N GLU A 64 -9.20 7.81 -11.26
CA GLU A 64 -9.76 8.64 -12.34
C GLU A 64 -9.14 10.04 -12.39
N GLN A 65 -9.24 10.78 -11.28
CA GLN A 65 -8.81 12.18 -11.18
C GLN A 65 -7.29 12.28 -11.27
N MET A 66 -6.58 11.35 -10.64
CA MET A 66 -5.12 11.29 -10.70
C MET A 66 -4.64 10.93 -12.10
N THR A 67 -5.34 10.06 -12.83
CA THR A 67 -5.03 9.75 -14.23
C THR A 67 -5.14 10.98 -15.12
N ALA A 68 -6.24 11.73 -15.00
CA ALA A 68 -6.42 12.99 -15.71
C ALA A 68 -5.32 14.01 -15.34
N THR A 69 -4.99 14.11 -14.04
CA THR A 69 -3.97 15.04 -13.53
C THR A 69 -2.59 14.71 -14.08
N LEU A 70 -2.14 13.45 -13.96
CA LEU A 70 -0.82 13.00 -14.40
C LEU A 70 -0.64 13.15 -15.92
N THR A 71 -1.67 12.82 -16.71
CA THR A 71 -1.60 12.92 -18.18
C THR A 71 -1.62 14.35 -18.69
N ALA A 72 -2.11 15.31 -17.88
CA ALA A 72 -2.12 16.73 -18.21
C ALA A 72 -0.81 17.47 -17.82
N ILE A 73 0.12 16.83 -17.10
CA ILE A 73 1.38 17.47 -16.71
C ILE A 73 2.24 17.72 -17.94
N SER A 74 2.50 18.99 -18.23
CA SER A 74 3.31 19.43 -19.36
C SER A 74 4.81 19.12 -19.19
N ASP A 75 5.52 19.02 -20.32
CA ASP A 75 6.95 18.66 -20.36
C ASP A 75 7.87 19.77 -19.80
N ASP A 76 7.39 21.01 -19.60
CA ASP A 76 8.15 22.08 -18.91
C ASP A 76 8.22 21.90 -17.38
N LYS A 77 7.37 21.03 -16.81
CA LYS A 77 7.41 20.69 -15.38
C LYS A 77 8.39 19.56 -15.13
N SER A 78 8.90 19.45 -13.90
CA SER A 78 9.69 18.28 -13.48
C SER A 78 8.82 17.34 -12.66
N ILE A 79 9.05 16.03 -12.79
CA ILE A 79 8.35 14.98 -12.03
C ILE A 79 9.40 14.16 -11.28
N THR A 80 9.19 13.99 -9.97
CA THR A 80 9.93 13.02 -9.16
C THR A 80 8.91 12.11 -8.46
N ILE A 81 8.96 10.81 -8.74
CA ILE A 81 8.12 9.81 -8.09
C ILE A 81 8.85 9.29 -6.85
N TRP A 82 8.18 9.29 -5.71
CA TRP A 82 8.70 8.76 -4.46
C TRP A 82 7.98 7.47 -4.11
N CYS A 83 8.74 6.42 -3.82
CA CYS A 83 8.21 5.10 -3.49
C CYS A 83 9.15 4.39 -2.51
N GLY A 84 8.66 3.34 -1.84
CA GLY A 84 9.42 2.37 -1.07
C GLY A 84 9.39 0.99 -1.73
N SER A 85 10.11 0.05 -1.14
CA SER A 85 10.18 -1.33 -1.61
C SER A 85 9.10 -2.18 -0.94
N ASN A 86 7.85 -1.92 -1.33
CA ASN A 86 6.69 -2.73 -0.96
C ASN A 86 5.73 -2.86 -2.15
N ALA A 87 4.86 -3.87 -2.13
CA ALA A 87 4.02 -4.22 -3.26
C ALA A 87 3.13 -3.05 -3.72
N HIS A 88 2.50 -2.36 -2.78
CA HIS A 88 1.61 -1.25 -3.09
C HIS A 88 2.34 -0.13 -3.85
N GLU A 89 3.48 0.32 -3.35
CA GLU A 89 4.20 1.45 -3.92
C GLU A 89 4.94 1.07 -5.20
N GLN A 90 5.42 -0.17 -5.32
CA GLN A 90 6.08 -0.68 -6.53
C GLN A 90 5.11 -0.95 -7.69
N ILE A 91 3.87 -1.34 -7.38
CA ILE A 91 2.78 -1.38 -8.36
C ILE A 91 2.36 0.04 -8.74
N GLY A 92 2.21 0.94 -7.76
CA GLY A 92 1.88 2.35 -8.00
C GLY A 92 2.89 3.07 -8.89
N LEU A 93 4.19 2.80 -8.71
CA LEU A 93 5.26 3.30 -9.56
C LEU A 93 5.06 2.87 -11.03
N ARG A 94 4.84 1.58 -11.27
CA ARG A 94 4.61 1.02 -12.61
C ARG A 94 3.37 1.63 -13.27
N PHE A 95 2.28 1.74 -12.52
CA PHE A 95 1.06 2.36 -13.03
C PHE A 95 1.27 3.84 -13.37
N ALA A 96 1.90 4.61 -12.48
CA ALA A 96 2.18 6.03 -12.72
C ALA A 96 3.07 6.22 -13.96
N LEU A 97 4.10 5.39 -14.13
CA LEU A 97 4.97 5.42 -15.31
C LEU A 97 4.22 5.06 -16.59
N TYR A 98 3.34 4.06 -16.55
CA TYR A 98 2.44 3.75 -17.66
C TYR A 98 1.54 4.93 -18.02
N LEU A 99 0.93 5.61 -17.05
CA LEU A 99 0.14 6.81 -17.34
C LEU A 99 0.97 7.93 -17.99
N LEU A 100 2.26 8.03 -17.62
CA LEU A 100 3.23 9.00 -18.13
C LEU A 100 4.01 8.53 -19.38
N ARG A 101 3.69 7.37 -19.98
CA ARG A 101 4.44 6.77 -21.11
C ARG A 101 4.72 7.71 -22.30
N ASN A 102 3.79 8.63 -22.60
CA ASN A 102 3.94 9.57 -23.71
C ASN A 102 4.82 10.79 -23.40
N ARG A 103 5.20 10.98 -22.14
CA ARG A 103 6.03 12.11 -21.70
C ARG A 103 7.47 11.95 -22.18
N THR A 104 8.06 13.00 -22.75
CA THR A 104 9.46 12.95 -23.24
C THR A 104 10.45 13.53 -22.23
N ALA A 105 10.01 14.49 -21.43
CA ALA A 105 10.84 15.07 -20.37
C ALA A 105 11.23 14.01 -19.31
N PRO A 106 12.45 14.10 -18.73
CA PRO A 106 12.92 13.14 -17.74
C PRO A 106 12.00 13.02 -16.51
N ILE A 107 11.92 11.81 -15.96
CA ILE A 107 11.20 11.50 -14.72
C ILE A 107 12.22 10.99 -13.71
N GLY A 108 12.33 11.67 -12.56
CA GLY A 108 13.14 11.21 -11.44
C GLY A 108 12.39 10.17 -10.61
N VAL A 109 13.12 9.22 -10.02
CA VAL A 109 12.56 8.28 -9.04
C VAL A 109 13.44 8.27 -7.79
N VAL A 110 12.80 8.27 -6.62
CA VAL A 110 13.45 8.09 -5.33
C VAL A 110 12.82 6.89 -4.64
N ASN A 111 13.56 5.78 -4.58
CA ASN A 111 13.22 4.66 -3.72
C ASN A 111 13.75 4.94 -2.31
N VAL A 112 12.86 5.26 -1.36
CA VAL A 112 13.25 5.62 0.00
C VAL A 112 13.94 4.47 0.73
N THR A 113 13.63 3.23 0.38
CA THR A 113 14.24 2.03 0.97
C THR A 113 15.71 1.87 0.59
N ASP A 114 16.08 2.30 -0.61
CA ASP A 114 17.47 2.25 -1.09
C ASP A 114 18.23 3.55 -0.81
N SER A 115 17.50 4.67 -0.65
CA SER A 115 18.07 6.02 -0.62
C SER A 115 18.19 6.61 0.78
N LEU A 116 17.41 6.13 1.75
CA LEU A 116 17.47 6.57 3.14
C LEU A 116 18.06 5.46 3.99
N GLU A 117 18.94 5.83 4.90
CA GLU A 117 19.49 4.94 5.92
C GLU A 117 18.90 5.31 7.27
N ARG A 118 18.77 4.32 8.16
CA ARG A 118 18.50 4.58 9.58
C ARG A 118 19.61 5.47 10.15
N GLU A 119 19.29 6.23 11.19
CA GLU A 119 20.34 6.91 11.95
C GLU A 119 21.24 5.86 12.60
N PRO A 120 22.58 6.06 12.67
CA PRO A 120 23.48 5.13 13.36
C PRO A 120 23.14 4.91 14.84
N SER A 121 22.34 5.79 15.44
CA SER A 121 21.84 5.68 16.82
C SER A 121 20.54 4.87 16.97
N ASP A 122 19.90 4.47 15.87
CA ASP A 122 18.73 3.60 15.88
C ASP A 122 19.16 2.17 16.31
N PRO A 123 18.56 1.57 17.35
CA PRO A 123 18.87 0.20 17.77
C PRO A 123 18.75 -0.84 16.64
N LEU A 124 17.95 -0.57 15.62
CA LEU A 124 17.72 -1.45 14.47
C LEU A 124 18.55 -1.04 13.25
N TYR A 125 19.58 -0.19 13.41
CA TYR A 125 20.42 0.33 12.31
C TYR A 125 21.01 -0.77 11.41
N MET A 126 21.41 -1.91 11.99
CA MET A 126 21.97 -3.05 11.25
C MET A 126 20.93 -4.08 10.78
N GLU A 127 19.64 -3.84 11.01
CA GLU A 127 18.58 -4.75 10.56
C GLU A 127 18.22 -4.52 9.09
N SER A 128 17.20 -5.22 8.59
CA SER A 128 16.70 -5.16 7.21
C SER A 128 16.53 -3.74 6.66
N LYS A 129 16.53 -3.61 5.33
CA LYS A 129 16.32 -2.33 4.62
C LYS A 129 15.15 -1.52 5.20
N PHE A 130 15.37 -0.24 5.43
CA PHE A 130 14.39 0.69 6.03
C PHE A 130 14.62 2.11 5.50
N PRO A 131 13.57 2.91 5.24
CA PRO A 131 12.14 2.62 5.40
C PRO A 131 11.57 1.84 4.22
N LEU A 132 10.66 0.89 4.49
CA LEU A 132 10.02 0.06 3.45
C LEU A 132 8.86 0.75 2.72
N SER A 133 8.40 1.89 3.22
CA SER A 133 7.26 2.63 2.67
C SER A 133 7.46 4.13 2.84
N MET A 134 6.95 4.91 1.88
CA MET A 134 6.90 6.36 1.98
C MET A 134 6.06 6.86 3.18
N ASN A 135 5.09 6.06 3.64
CA ASN A 135 4.18 6.44 4.73
C ASN A 135 4.86 6.54 6.10
N VAL A 136 6.00 5.87 6.27
CA VAL A 136 6.75 5.89 7.55
C VAL A 136 7.93 6.87 7.54
N VAL A 137 8.16 7.58 6.43
CA VAL A 137 9.27 8.55 6.31
C VAL A 137 8.91 9.87 6.97
N TYR A 138 9.73 10.32 7.92
CA TYR A 138 9.49 11.58 8.62
C TYR A 138 9.77 12.78 7.71
N SER A 139 9.02 13.86 7.91
CA SER A 139 9.16 15.10 7.15
C SER A 139 10.58 15.69 7.17
N LYS A 140 11.28 15.56 8.30
CA LYS A 140 12.68 16.00 8.44
C LYS A 140 13.64 15.23 7.54
N GLU A 141 13.39 13.94 7.31
CA GLU A 141 14.24 13.09 6.47
C GLU A 141 14.04 13.43 4.99
N ILE A 142 12.78 13.70 4.60
CA ILE A 142 12.45 14.21 3.27
C ILE A 142 13.16 15.55 3.02
N ALA A 143 13.05 16.51 3.97
CA ALA A 143 13.70 17.81 3.85
C ALA A 143 15.22 17.68 3.74
N ARG A 144 15.82 16.82 4.57
CA ARG A 144 17.26 16.50 4.52
C ARG A 144 17.67 15.89 3.19
N PHE A 145 16.92 14.92 2.68
CA PHE A 145 17.21 14.28 1.40
C PHE A 145 17.19 15.31 0.26
N ILE A 146 16.15 16.14 0.19
CA ILE A 146 16.01 17.15 -0.87
C ILE A 146 17.10 18.21 -0.79
N THR A 147 17.56 18.60 0.41
CA THR A 147 18.57 19.64 0.58
C THR A 147 20.01 19.15 0.42
N GLN A 148 20.28 17.89 0.78
CA GLN A 148 21.65 17.36 0.88
C GLN A 148 21.98 16.26 -0.11
N ASN A 149 20.97 15.64 -0.72
CA ASN A 149 21.11 14.44 -1.56
C ASN A 149 20.34 14.58 -2.88
N LYS A 150 20.07 15.81 -3.34
CA LYS A 150 19.30 16.05 -4.56
C LYS A 150 19.97 15.44 -5.80
N GLU A 151 21.29 15.36 -5.80
CA GLU A 151 22.12 14.72 -6.82
C GLU A 151 21.91 13.21 -6.94
N LYS A 152 21.36 12.57 -5.90
CA LYS A 152 20.96 11.15 -5.91
C LYS A 152 19.61 10.92 -6.60
N ILE A 153 18.89 11.99 -6.96
CA ILE A 153 17.66 11.87 -7.75
C ILE A 153 18.08 11.62 -9.20
N HIS A 154 18.09 10.35 -9.59
CA HIS A 154 18.40 9.95 -10.94
C HIS A 154 17.14 9.90 -11.80
N ALA A 155 17.24 10.46 -13.00
CA ALA A 155 16.22 10.26 -14.00
C ALA A 155 16.26 8.80 -14.48
N LEU A 156 15.09 8.18 -14.63
CA LEU A 156 15.02 6.87 -15.26
C LEU A 156 15.52 6.94 -16.69
N SER A 157 16.28 5.93 -17.09
CA SER A 157 16.61 5.73 -18.50
C SER A 157 15.33 5.41 -19.29
N MET A 158 15.35 5.65 -20.61
CA MET A 158 14.21 5.26 -21.45
C MET A 158 13.99 3.74 -21.42
N GLU A 159 15.05 2.94 -21.29
CA GLU A 159 14.97 1.48 -21.15
C GLU A 159 14.25 1.08 -19.86
N ASP A 160 14.61 1.67 -18.72
CA ASP A 160 13.95 1.39 -17.44
C ASP A 160 12.48 1.83 -17.45
N ARG A 161 12.16 2.95 -18.12
CA ARG A 161 10.77 3.38 -18.32
C ARG A 161 9.97 2.34 -19.10
N HIS A 162 10.48 1.89 -20.25
CA HIS A 162 9.81 0.87 -21.05
C HIS A 162 9.66 -0.43 -20.28
N ARG A 163 10.65 -0.84 -19.47
CA ARG A 163 10.55 -2.02 -18.61
C ARG A 163 9.40 -1.88 -17.62
N HIS A 164 9.31 -0.77 -16.89
CA HIS A 164 8.20 -0.54 -15.96
C HIS A 164 6.82 -0.49 -16.64
N GLU A 165 6.74 0.06 -17.86
CA GLU A 165 5.52 0.08 -18.65
C GLU A 165 5.09 -1.34 -19.08
N GLN A 166 6.03 -2.19 -19.50
CA GLN A 166 5.74 -3.59 -19.80
C GLN A 166 5.35 -4.37 -18.53
N ASP A 167 6.07 -4.19 -17.43
CA ASP A 167 5.74 -4.79 -16.14
C ASP A 167 4.28 -4.46 -15.74
N TRP A 168 3.85 -3.20 -15.94
CA TRP A 168 2.46 -2.80 -15.68
C TRP A 168 1.46 -3.58 -16.55
N LEU A 169 1.72 -3.70 -17.85
CA LEU A 169 0.83 -4.40 -18.77
C LEU A 169 0.71 -5.89 -18.38
N GLU A 170 1.83 -6.54 -18.08
CA GLU A 170 1.81 -7.94 -17.63
C GLU A 170 1.07 -8.11 -16.31
N LEU A 171 1.31 -7.22 -15.35
CA LEU A 171 0.75 -7.27 -14.01
C LEU A 171 -0.76 -6.98 -13.98
N SER A 172 -1.23 -6.06 -14.82
CA SER A 172 -2.65 -5.67 -14.90
C SER A 172 -3.51 -6.73 -15.60
N GLU A 173 -2.93 -7.57 -16.45
CA GLU A 173 -3.63 -8.71 -17.07
C GLU A 173 -3.77 -9.92 -16.13
N GLN A 174 -3.08 -9.95 -14.99
CA GLN A 174 -3.22 -11.03 -14.00
C GLN A 174 -4.51 -10.89 -13.20
N ALA A 175 -5.28 -11.98 -13.11
CA ALA A 175 -6.55 -12.04 -12.37
C ALA A 175 -6.38 -12.06 -10.84
N SER A 176 -5.15 -12.18 -10.32
CA SER A 176 -4.86 -12.14 -8.89
C SER A 176 -5.42 -10.87 -8.23
N VAL A 177 -5.77 -10.95 -6.96
CA VAL A 177 -6.23 -9.79 -6.16
C VAL A 177 -5.34 -9.52 -4.96
N LEU A 178 -4.28 -10.29 -4.76
CA LEU A 178 -3.33 -10.11 -3.66
C LEU A 178 -1.90 -10.23 -4.22
N ARG A 179 -1.07 -9.24 -3.89
CA ARG A 179 0.34 -9.20 -4.30
C ARG A 179 1.25 -8.90 -3.13
N LEU A 180 2.39 -9.58 -3.11
CA LEU A 180 3.45 -9.39 -2.14
C LEU A 180 4.70 -8.85 -2.84
N TRP A 181 5.61 -8.27 -2.06
CA TRP A 181 6.90 -7.80 -2.56
C TRP A 181 8.00 -8.60 -1.88
N GLU A 182 8.67 -9.43 -2.67
CA GLU A 182 9.71 -10.32 -2.19
C GLU A 182 10.88 -10.36 -3.16
N ASN A 183 12.10 -10.26 -2.65
CA ASN A 183 13.34 -10.28 -3.44
C ASN A 183 13.33 -9.33 -4.65
N ASP A 184 12.80 -8.12 -4.47
CA ASP A 184 12.63 -7.09 -5.51
C ASP A 184 11.67 -7.45 -6.66
N HIS A 185 10.77 -8.41 -6.42
CA HIS A 185 9.74 -8.85 -7.37
C HIS A 185 8.33 -8.73 -6.76
N ILE A 186 7.34 -8.63 -7.64
CA ILE A 186 5.91 -8.63 -7.27
C ILE A 186 5.38 -10.05 -7.46
N ASP A 187 5.05 -10.71 -6.35
CA ASP A 187 4.52 -12.06 -6.36
C ASP A 187 3.00 -12.04 -6.25
N HIS A 188 2.36 -12.75 -7.18
CA HIS A 188 0.92 -12.94 -7.20
C HIS A 188 0.56 -14.14 -6.34
N VAL A 189 -0.26 -13.94 -5.32
CA VAL A 189 -0.65 -15.01 -4.39
C VAL A 189 -2.18 -15.16 -4.34
N PRO A 190 -2.70 -16.35 -4.03
CA PRO A 190 -4.12 -16.55 -3.77
C PRO A 190 -4.68 -15.58 -2.72
N GLU A 191 -5.95 -15.19 -2.85
CA GLU A 191 -6.62 -14.26 -1.93
C GLU A 191 -6.65 -14.77 -0.47
N ASP A 192 -6.66 -16.09 -0.29
CA ASP A 192 -6.71 -16.81 0.98
C ASP A 192 -5.33 -17.23 1.50
N SER A 193 -4.23 -16.73 0.92
CA SER A 193 -2.86 -17.16 1.27
C SER A 193 -2.52 -16.99 2.75
N PHE A 194 -3.15 -16.04 3.44
CA PHE A 194 -2.92 -15.78 4.86
C PHE A 194 -3.93 -16.45 5.80
N ASP A 195 -4.95 -17.13 5.27
CA ASP A 195 -6.03 -17.70 6.07
C ASP A 195 -5.52 -18.72 7.09
N GLN A 196 -4.58 -19.60 6.69
CA GLN A 196 -4.02 -20.59 7.61
C GLN A 196 -3.17 -19.93 8.71
N ALA A 197 -2.34 -18.95 8.36
CA ALA A 197 -1.53 -18.21 9.32
C ALA A 197 -2.40 -17.44 10.32
N LEU A 198 -3.50 -16.83 9.86
CA LEU A 198 -4.48 -16.17 10.73
C LEU A 198 -5.11 -17.15 11.73
N LEU A 199 -5.43 -18.37 11.29
CA LEU A 199 -6.03 -19.37 12.18
C LEU A 199 -5.03 -19.91 13.21
N ASP A 200 -3.79 -20.13 12.80
CA ASP A 200 -2.71 -20.54 13.69
C ASP A 200 -2.48 -19.45 14.76
N LEU A 201 -2.44 -18.18 14.34
CA LEU A 201 -2.35 -17.02 15.23
C LEU A 201 -3.53 -16.95 16.20
N ILE A 202 -4.76 -17.06 15.72
CA ILE A 202 -5.95 -17.07 16.58
C ILE A 202 -5.86 -18.23 17.58
N GLY A 203 -5.46 -19.42 17.14
CA GLY A 203 -5.28 -20.58 18.01
C GLY A 203 -4.24 -20.35 19.12
N GLN A 204 -3.12 -19.69 18.79
CA GLN A 204 -2.12 -19.29 19.76
C GLN A 204 -2.69 -18.30 20.78
N LEU A 205 -3.32 -17.22 20.31
CA LEU A 205 -3.91 -16.20 21.16
C LEU A 205 -5.01 -16.77 22.08
N GLN A 206 -5.76 -17.76 21.59
CA GLN A 206 -6.74 -18.49 22.40
C GLN A 206 -6.08 -19.36 23.48
N ALA A 207 -4.97 -20.03 23.17
CA ALA A 207 -4.26 -20.84 24.16
C ALA A 207 -3.71 -19.98 25.32
N GLU A 208 -3.28 -18.76 25.02
CA GLU A 208 -2.83 -17.78 26.02
C GLU A 208 -3.96 -17.25 26.90
N ASP A 209 -5.19 -17.17 26.37
CA ASP A 209 -6.37 -16.61 27.06
C ASP A 209 -7.43 -17.67 27.42
N ASN A 210 -6.99 -18.84 27.88
CA ASN A 210 -7.86 -19.93 28.37
C ASN A 210 -9.00 -20.33 27.41
N ARG A 211 -8.75 -20.29 26.10
CA ARG A 211 -9.68 -20.64 25.00
C ARG A 211 -10.92 -19.75 24.90
N GLN A 212 -10.83 -18.51 25.35
CA GLN A 212 -11.90 -17.53 25.16
C GLN A 212 -11.93 -16.99 23.72
N PHE A 213 -12.93 -16.16 23.43
CA PHE A 213 -12.99 -15.38 22.20
C PHE A 213 -11.86 -14.34 22.20
N VAL A 214 -11.18 -14.17 21.07
CA VAL A 214 -10.11 -13.20 20.89
C VAL A 214 -10.62 -12.01 20.10
N HIS A 215 -10.39 -10.80 20.60
CA HIS A 215 -10.78 -9.56 19.94
C HIS A 215 -10.16 -9.44 18.54
N ALA A 216 -10.96 -9.01 17.56
CA ALA A 216 -10.49 -8.78 16.19
C ALA A 216 -9.29 -7.82 16.14
N GLY A 217 -9.33 -6.69 16.87
CA GLY A 217 -8.21 -5.74 16.89
C GLY A 217 -6.89 -6.34 17.35
N LYS A 218 -6.91 -7.18 18.40
CA LYS A 218 -5.72 -7.90 18.86
C LYS A 218 -5.17 -8.83 17.78
N ILE A 219 -6.04 -9.52 17.05
CA ILE A 219 -5.65 -10.42 15.96
C ILE A 219 -5.01 -9.61 14.83
N ILE A 220 -5.61 -8.50 14.41
CA ILE A 220 -5.09 -7.67 13.32
C ILE A 220 -3.74 -7.04 13.70
N ASP A 221 -3.60 -6.48 14.90
CA ASP A 221 -2.34 -5.90 15.37
C ASP A 221 -1.20 -6.92 15.40
N GLU A 222 -1.47 -8.12 15.93
CA GLU A 222 -0.49 -9.20 16.00
C GLU A 222 -0.18 -9.75 14.60
N ALA A 223 -1.20 -9.87 13.73
CA ALA A 223 -1.02 -10.28 12.34
C ALA A 223 -0.18 -9.29 11.55
N LEU A 224 -0.37 -7.97 11.69
CA LEU A 224 0.48 -6.96 11.04
C LEU A 224 1.94 -7.04 11.50
N THR A 225 2.17 -7.48 12.74
CA THR A 225 3.51 -7.67 13.30
C THR A 225 4.17 -8.93 12.75
N GLN A 226 3.46 -10.06 12.72
CA GLN A 226 4.01 -11.36 12.30
C GLN A 226 4.01 -11.54 10.78
N LEU A 227 3.00 -11.03 10.08
CA LEU A 227 2.81 -11.12 8.62
C LEU A 227 3.27 -9.83 7.92
N SER A 228 4.49 -9.40 8.22
CA SER A 228 5.05 -8.09 7.83
C SER A 228 5.02 -7.74 6.32
N GLN A 229 4.83 -8.75 5.44
CA GLN A 229 4.65 -8.58 4.00
C GLN A 229 3.26 -8.02 3.62
N LEU A 230 2.21 -8.31 4.40
CA LEU A 230 0.86 -7.81 4.18
C LEU A 230 0.57 -6.65 5.14
N ARG A 231 0.58 -5.43 4.60
CA ARG A 231 0.43 -4.19 5.38
C ARG A 231 -0.95 -3.55 5.20
N SER A 232 -1.99 -4.35 5.44
CA SER A 232 -3.38 -3.90 5.32
C SER A 232 -4.22 -4.51 6.43
N ASP A 233 -4.52 -3.71 7.44
CA ASP A 233 -5.47 -4.00 8.51
C ASP A 233 -6.84 -4.40 7.96
N THR A 234 -7.35 -3.61 7.03
CA THR A 234 -8.66 -3.77 6.40
C THR A 234 -8.77 -5.06 5.56
N PHE A 235 -7.71 -5.45 4.86
CA PHE A 235 -7.71 -6.73 4.14
C PHE A 235 -7.58 -7.93 5.09
N LEU A 236 -6.77 -7.83 6.15
CA LEU A 236 -6.71 -8.86 7.18
C LEU A 236 -8.06 -9.03 7.87
N GLU A 237 -8.77 -7.94 8.17
CA GLU A 237 -10.12 -7.97 8.72
C GLU A 237 -11.10 -8.65 7.76
N TYR A 238 -11.06 -8.29 6.48
CA TYR A 238 -11.81 -8.96 5.42
C TYR A 238 -11.57 -10.48 5.43
N ARG A 239 -10.30 -10.94 5.55
CA ARG A 239 -9.99 -12.37 5.61
C ARG A 239 -10.58 -13.04 6.86
N VAL A 240 -10.52 -12.39 8.03
CA VAL A 240 -11.17 -12.89 9.25
C VAL A 240 -12.69 -13.03 9.05
N GLN A 241 -13.34 -12.06 8.40
CA GLN A 241 -14.77 -12.14 8.08
C GLN A 241 -15.09 -13.30 7.11
N GLN A 242 -14.23 -13.56 6.13
CA GLN A 242 -14.38 -14.73 5.25
C GLN A 242 -14.26 -16.04 6.02
N LEU A 243 -13.33 -16.14 6.98
CA LEU A 243 -13.19 -17.32 7.83
C LEU A 243 -14.42 -17.55 8.72
N ILE A 244 -15.08 -16.49 9.19
CA ILE A 244 -16.39 -16.58 9.87
C ILE A 244 -17.46 -17.10 8.90
N ALA A 245 -17.56 -16.51 7.71
CA ALA A 245 -18.56 -16.89 6.70
C ALA A 245 -18.42 -18.34 6.23
N GLN A 246 -17.18 -18.83 6.13
CA GLN A 246 -16.86 -20.23 5.82
C GLN A 246 -17.12 -21.18 7.00
N GLY A 247 -17.49 -20.66 8.17
CA GLY A 247 -17.76 -21.44 9.37
C GLY A 247 -16.49 -22.01 10.02
N ARG A 248 -15.31 -21.45 9.74
CA ARG A 248 -14.04 -21.82 10.42
C ARG A 248 -13.89 -21.12 11.76
N LEU A 249 -14.55 -19.98 11.93
CA LEU A 249 -14.57 -19.21 13.16
C LEU A 249 -16.01 -19.07 13.69
N GLU A 250 -16.17 -19.13 15.01
CA GLU A 250 -17.32 -18.60 15.72
C GLU A 250 -17.10 -17.11 15.99
N PHE A 251 -18.16 -16.29 15.93
CA PHE A 251 -18.08 -14.86 16.23
C PHE A 251 -19.01 -14.47 17.38
N LEU A 252 -18.59 -13.44 18.12
CA LEU A 252 -19.36 -12.81 19.18
C LEU A 252 -19.34 -11.30 18.95
N GLU A 253 -20.53 -10.70 18.78
CA GLU A 253 -20.67 -9.24 18.77
C GLU A 253 -20.36 -8.67 20.16
N MET A 254 -19.62 -7.56 20.20
CA MET A 254 -19.26 -6.89 21.44
C MET A 254 -19.92 -5.51 21.54
N PRO A 255 -20.52 -5.14 22.69
CA PRO A 255 -21.06 -3.80 22.90
C PRO A 255 -19.97 -2.74 22.76
N GLU A 256 -20.33 -1.60 22.17
CA GLU A 256 -19.42 -0.53 21.73
C GLU A 256 -18.34 -0.15 22.74
N MET A 257 -17.08 -0.38 22.40
CA MET A 257 -15.96 0.43 22.88
C MET A 257 -15.45 1.29 21.73
N SER A 258 -15.09 2.53 22.05
CA SER A 258 -14.78 3.62 21.13
C SER A 258 -13.65 3.28 20.14
N GLY A 259 -14.05 2.90 18.91
CA GLY A 259 -13.21 2.63 17.74
C GLY A 259 -13.98 1.74 16.76
N MET A 260 -14.25 2.20 15.55
CA MET A 260 -15.24 1.57 14.66
C MET A 260 -14.84 0.17 14.12
N GLN A 261 -13.55 -0.20 14.15
CA GLN A 261 -13.01 -1.33 13.37
C GLN A 261 -12.97 -2.69 14.13
N TYR A 262 -13.35 -2.76 15.41
CA TYR A 262 -13.07 -3.97 16.23
C TYR A 262 -14.24 -4.41 17.12
N ARG A 263 -15.46 -4.42 16.58
CA ARG A 263 -16.71 -4.68 17.33
C ARG A 263 -17.03 -6.16 17.56
N TYR A 264 -16.11 -7.07 17.26
CA TYR A 264 -16.34 -8.50 17.42
C TYR A 264 -15.10 -9.23 17.93
N ALA A 265 -15.35 -10.38 18.52
CA ALA A 265 -14.32 -11.33 18.91
C ALA A 265 -14.61 -12.68 18.23
N VAL A 266 -13.56 -13.45 17.98
CA VAL A 266 -13.64 -14.73 17.27
C VAL A 266 -12.99 -15.86 18.05
N LYS A 267 -13.38 -17.08 17.72
CA LYS A 267 -12.84 -18.32 18.29
C LYS A 267 -12.75 -19.37 17.18
N LEU A 268 -11.73 -20.22 17.20
CA LEU A 268 -11.69 -21.41 16.35
C LEU A 268 -12.92 -22.29 16.61
N LYS A 269 -13.62 -22.66 15.54
CA LYS A 269 -14.72 -23.60 15.63
C LYS A 269 -14.16 -25.02 15.85
N ALA A 270 -14.74 -25.74 16.80
CA ALA A 270 -14.37 -27.11 17.14
C ALA A 270 -14.85 -28.13 16.11
#